data_AF-A0A4W3HSA0-F1
#
_entry.id   AF-A0A4W3HSA0-F1
#
_cell.length_a   1.000
_cell.length_b   1.000
_cell.length_c   1.000
_cell.angle_alpha   90.00
_cell.angle_beta   90.00
_cell.angle_gamma   90.00
#
_symmetry.space_group_name_H-M   'P 1'
#
loop_
_entity.id
_entity.type
_entity.pdbx_description
1 polymer ?
#
loop_
_entity_poly.entity_id
_entity_poly.type
_entity_poly.pdbx_seq_one_letter_code
_entity_poly.pdbx_strand_id
1 'polypeptide(L)'
;MKQGETIPTPSQLCNTYLKELTPENEAFLKKHVEYTDVYLFLDETTDSSGHSVLAVLAQPLQKVGKKPLRIGAEFLQRDNHAAVSQPLLRVLYVKIVNFDKVLAVVTNSASYMIKAFNTILPGLFPNGIHITCIALLLNLILEICPVILEDLNTSSHQSS
;
A
#
# COMPACT_ATOMS: atom_id res chain seq x y z
N MET A 1 1.62 5.23 42.76
CA MET A 1 0.69 4.15 42.35
C MET A 1 -0.22 4.73 41.28
N LYS A 2 -0.08 4.32 40.01
CA LYS A 2 -1.00 4.77 38.95
C LYS A 2 -2.31 4.00 39.12
N GLN A 3 -3.40 4.73 39.32
CA GLN A 3 -4.74 4.18 39.50
C GLN A 3 -5.12 3.36 38.25
N GLY A 4 -5.82 2.24 38.43
CA GLY A 4 -6.27 1.39 37.33
C GLY A 4 -7.29 2.14 36.49
N GLU A 5 -6.86 2.59 35.31
CA GLU A 5 -7.77 3.24 34.36
C GLU A 5 -8.69 2.18 33.75
N THR A 6 -9.99 2.37 33.93
CA THR A 6 -11.05 1.59 33.27
C THR A 6 -10.85 1.66 31.75
N ILE A 7 -11.03 0.53 31.05
CA ILE A 7 -10.97 0.47 29.59
C ILE A 7 -11.88 1.55 28.98
N PRO A 8 -11.37 2.43 28.10
CA PRO A 8 -12.14 3.53 27.57
C PRO A 8 -13.33 3.05 26.74
N THR A 9 -14.45 3.75 26.87
CA THR A 9 -15.64 3.48 26.05
C THR A 9 -15.38 3.80 24.57
N PRO A 10 -16.15 3.23 23.62
CA PRO A 10 -16.02 3.56 22.21
C PRO A 10 -16.10 5.06 21.91
N SER A 11 -16.92 5.81 22.65
CA SER A 11 -17.01 7.26 22.50
C SER A 11 -15.73 7.96 22.95
N GLN A 12 -15.17 7.59 24.10
CA GLN A 12 -13.90 8.15 24.57
C GLN A 12 -12.76 7.81 23.61
N LEU A 13 -12.70 6.58 23.09
CA LEU A 13 -11.72 6.17 22.10
C LEU A 13 -11.82 7.04 20.83
N CYS A 14 -13.00 7.15 20.22
CA CYS A 14 -13.17 7.87 18.96
C CYS A 14 -13.10 9.39 19.10
N ASN A 15 -13.67 9.96 20.16
CA ASN A 15 -13.85 11.41 20.29
C ASN A 15 -12.76 12.11 21.09
N THR A 16 -11.92 11.37 21.80
CA THR A 16 -10.82 11.93 22.58
C THR A 16 -9.50 11.35 22.08
N TYR A 17 -9.22 10.08 22.38
CA TYR A 17 -7.91 9.49 22.12
C TYR A 17 -7.53 9.47 20.64
N LEU A 18 -8.40 8.97 19.75
CA LEU A 18 -8.10 8.93 18.32
C LEU A 18 -8.03 10.34 17.70
N LYS A 19 -8.84 11.28 18.17
CA LYS A 19 -8.78 12.67 17.70
C LYS A 19 -7.48 13.36 18.07
N GLU A 20 -6.97 13.12 19.27
CA GLU A 20 -5.69 13.68 19.74
C GLU A 20 -4.49 13.03 19.06
N LEU A 21 -4.52 11.70 18.86
CA LEU A 21 -3.45 10.98 18.17
C LEU A 21 -3.35 11.31 16.68
N THR A 22 -4.44 11.78 16.06
CA THR A 22 -4.46 12.10 14.62
C THR A 22 -3.44 13.19 14.25
N PRO A 23 -3.49 14.41 14.80
CA PRO A 23 -2.51 15.46 14.47
C PRO A 23 -1.08 15.09 14.88
N GLU A 24 -0.88 14.37 15.99
CA GLU A 24 0.44 13.89 16.41
C GLU A 24 1.02 12.90 15.38
N ASN A 25 0.21 11.94 14.94
CA ASN A 25 0.60 10.98 13.92
C ASN A 25 0.86 11.67 12.57
N GLU A 26 0.07 12.69 12.21
CA GLU A 26 0.31 13.48 11.00
C GLU A 26 1.63 14.25 11.05
N ALA A 27 1.93 14.90 12.17
CA ALA A 27 3.21 15.56 12.37
C ALA A 27 4.38 14.57 12.34
N PHE A 28 4.21 13.39 12.94
CA PHE A 28 5.19 12.31 12.88
C PHE A 28 5.42 11.84 11.44
N LEU A 29 4.38 11.60 10.66
CA LEU A 29 4.51 11.18 9.27
C LEU A 29 5.20 12.25 8.44
N LYS A 30 4.72 13.50 8.51
CA LYS A 30 5.27 14.66 7.79
C LYS A 30 6.78 14.78 8.00
N LYS A 31 7.24 14.76 9.26
CA LYS A 31 8.66 14.82 9.63
C LYS A 31 9.52 13.75 8.94
N HIS A 32 8.95 12.59 8.63
CA HIS A 32 9.69 11.45 8.10
C HIS A 32 9.56 11.25 6.59
N VAL A 33 8.62 11.90 5.92
CA VAL A 33 8.34 11.68 4.49
C VAL A 33 8.46 12.93 3.61
N GLU A 34 8.30 14.13 4.17
CA GLU A 34 8.16 15.36 3.37
C GLU A 34 9.40 15.71 2.54
N TYR A 35 10.60 15.57 3.12
CA TYR A 35 11.87 15.97 2.49
C TYR A 35 12.88 14.83 2.37
N THR A 36 12.40 13.58 2.27
CA THR A 36 13.29 12.41 2.17
C THR A 36 12.98 11.65 0.90
N ASP A 37 14.01 11.14 0.24
CA ASP A 37 13.85 10.19 -0.85
C ASP A 37 13.08 8.95 -0.35
N VAL A 38 12.04 8.57 -1.08
CA VAL A 38 11.04 7.60 -0.60
C VAL A 38 10.68 6.58 -1.67
N TYR A 39 10.48 5.34 -1.22
CA TYR A 39 9.80 4.30 -1.99
C TYR A 39 8.35 4.21 -1.54
N LEU A 40 7.43 4.21 -2.50
CA LEU A 40 6.02 3.98 -2.23
C LEU A 40 5.69 2.52 -2.52
N PHE A 41 4.91 1.88 -1.65
CA PHE A 41 4.31 0.58 -1.91
C PHE A 41 2.81 0.76 -1.93
N LEU A 42 2.20 0.37 -3.03
CA LEU A 42 0.76 0.43 -3.24
C LEU A 42 0.24 -0.99 -3.26
N ASP A 43 -0.66 -1.27 -2.33
CA ASP A 43 -1.30 -2.57 -2.22
C ASP A 43 -2.82 -2.39 -2.28
N GLU A 44 -3.47 -3.22 -3.09
CA GLU A 44 -4.92 -3.26 -3.16
C GLU A 44 -5.41 -4.51 -2.43
N THR A 45 -6.29 -4.30 -1.47
CA THR A 45 -7.03 -5.38 -0.81
C THR A 45 -8.51 -5.23 -1.14
N THR A 46 -9.17 -6.35 -1.37
CA THR A 46 -10.61 -6.41 -1.64
C THR A 46 -11.30 -7.20 -0.53
N ASP A 47 -12.37 -6.65 0.04
CA ASP A 47 -13.19 -7.37 1.02
C ASP A 47 -14.10 -8.41 0.35
N SER A 48 -14.77 -9.24 1.16
CA SER A 48 -15.71 -10.26 0.68
C SER A 48 -16.94 -9.69 -0.05
N SER A 49 -17.21 -8.40 0.12
CA SER A 49 -18.30 -7.68 -0.54
C SER A 49 -17.87 -7.01 -1.85
N GLY A 50 -16.59 -7.12 -2.22
CA GLY A 50 -16.05 -6.53 -3.42
C GLY A 50 -15.66 -5.05 -3.29
N HIS A 51 -15.57 -4.49 -2.08
CA HIS A 51 -15.01 -3.17 -1.90
C HIS A 51 -13.48 -3.26 -1.86
N SER A 52 -12.84 -2.51 -2.75
CA SER A 52 -11.39 -2.43 -2.81
C SER A 52 -10.87 -1.22 -2.05
N VAL A 53 -9.76 -1.38 -1.32
CA VAL A 53 -9.03 -0.30 -0.66
C VAL A 53 -7.59 -0.30 -1.13
N LEU A 54 -7.10 0.87 -1.52
CA LEU A 54 -5.70 1.14 -1.81
C LEU A 54 -4.99 1.53 -0.51
N ALA A 55 -4.11 0.67 -0.03
CA ALA A 55 -3.17 1.02 1.03
C ALA A 55 -1.90 1.65 0.43
N VAL A 56 -1.47 2.78 1.01
CA VAL A 56 -0.25 3.48 0.60
C VAL A 56 0.75 3.43 1.74
N LEU A 57 1.85 2.74 1.50
CA LEU A 57 2.99 2.67 2.40
C LEU A 57 4.15 3.50 1.84
N ALA A 58 4.85 4.19 2.72
CA ALA A 58 6.03 4.97 2.40
C ALA A 58 7.24 4.43 3.17
N GLN A 59 8.32 4.15 2.45
CA GLN A 59 9.59 3.74 3.01
C GLN A 59 10.64 4.81 2.70
N PRO A 60 10.95 5.69 3.67
CA PRO A 60 12.07 6.60 3.53
C PRO A 60 13.36 5.80 3.31
N LEU A 61 14.19 6.23 2.37
CA LEU A 61 15.43 5.55 2.00
C LEU A 61 16.38 5.39 3.20
N GLN A 62 16.43 6.42 4.05
CA GLN A 62 17.23 6.42 5.29
C GLN A 62 16.74 5.40 6.35
N LYS A 63 15.56 4.80 6.15
CA LYS A 63 14.95 3.83 7.06
C LYS A 63 14.81 2.44 6.43
N VAL A 64 15.47 2.16 5.30
CA VAL A 64 15.46 0.83 4.67
C VAL A 64 15.88 -0.23 5.69
N GLY A 65 15.20 -1.38 5.66
CA GLY A 65 15.35 -2.46 6.65
C GLY A 65 14.44 -2.30 7.88
N LYS A 66 13.80 -1.13 8.06
CA LYS A 66 12.68 -0.98 9.00
C LYS A 66 11.35 -1.19 8.28
N LYS A 67 10.27 -1.35 9.06
CA LYS A 67 8.92 -1.46 8.51
C LYS A 67 8.50 -0.15 7.81
N PRO A 68 7.91 -0.23 6.60
CA PRO A 68 7.34 0.94 5.93
C PRO A 68 6.26 1.63 6.78
N LEU A 69 6.14 2.95 6.62
CA LEU A 69 5.12 3.74 7.29
C LEU A 69 3.83 3.72 6.47
N ARG A 70 2.70 3.37 7.07
CA ARG A 70 1.40 3.54 6.41
C ARG A 70 0.99 5.00 6.46
N ILE A 71 0.98 5.65 5.29
CA ILE A 71 0.66 7.08 5.18
C ILE A 71 -0.81 7.32 4.87
N GLY A 72 -1.49 6.35 4.26
CA GLY A 72 -2.93 6.44 4.06
C GLY A 72 -3.54 5.16 3.51
N ALA A 73 -4.85 5.18 3.45
CA ALA A 73 -5.65 4.19 2.74
C ALA A 73 -6.90 4.88 2.19
N GLU A 74 -7.29 4.54 0.97
CA GLU A 74 -8.44 5.13 0.29
C GLU A 74 -9.25 4.04 -0.40
N PHE A 75 -10.57 4.21 -0.43
CA PHE A 75 -11.44 3.33 -1.20
C PHE A 75 -11.21 3.54 -2.70
N LEU A 76 -11.14 2.42 -3.43
CA LEU A 76 -11.07 2.40 -4.87
C LEU A 76 -12.50 2.29 -5.41
N GLN A 77 -12.87 3.21 -6.28
CA GLN A 77 -14.07 3.04 -7.11
C GLN A 77 -13.69 2.14 -8.27
N ARG A 78 -14.42 1.03 -8.49
CA ARG A 78 -14.14 0.18 -9.65
C ARG A 78 -14.42 0.97 -10.95
N ASP A 79 -13.78 0.56 -12.04
CA ASP A 79 -14.14 0.86 -13.45
C ASP A 79 -13.23 1.80 -14.26
N ASN A 80 -12.09 2.32 -13.75
CA ASN A 80 -11.12 3.03 -14.61
C ASN A 80 -9.70 3.09 -13.98
N HIS A 81 -8.65 3.27 -14.79
CA HIS A 81 -7.27 3.51 -14.33
C HIS A 81 -7.11 4.81 -13.52
N ALA A 82 -8.00 5.78 -13.74
CA ALA A 82 -8.17 6.95 -12.87
C ALA A 82 -8.51 6.57 -11.42
N ALA A 83 -9.08 5.37 -11.20
CA ALA A 83 -9.42 4.85 -9.89
C ALA A 83 -8.23 4.67 -8.98
N VAL A 84 -7.00 4.49 -9.48
CA VAL A 84 -5.81 4.36 -8.63
C VAL A 84 -5.12 5.70 -8.43
N SER A 85 -4.98 6.47 -9.51
CA SER A 85 -4.18 7.70 -9.50
C SER A 85 -4.81 8.79 -8.64
N GLN A 86 -6.14 8.95 -8.68
CA GLN A 86 -6.84 9.97 -7.88
C GLN A 86 -6.79 9.67 -6.37
N PRO A 87 -7.11 8.46 -5.89
CA PRO A 87 -6.91 8.10 -4.49
C PRO A 87 -5.46 8.25 -4.02
N LEU A 88 -4.49 7.81 -4.84
CA LEU A 88 -3.08 7.99 -4.51
C LEU A 88 -2.74 9.47 -4.32
N LEU A 89 -3.15 10.33 -5.24
CA LEU A 89 -2.96 11.77 -5.16
C LEU A 89 -3.56 12.37 -3.89
N ARG A 90 -4.78 11.97 -3.50
CA ARG A 90 -5.40 12.42 -2.25
C ARG A 90 -4.56 12.06 -1.03
N VAL A 91 -4.08 10.82 -0.95
CA VAL A 91 -3.21 10.39 0.15
C VAL A 91 -1.91 11.20 0.18
N LEU A 92 -1.23 11.32 -0.97
CA LEU A 92 0.08 11.97 -1.01
C LEU A 92 -0.02 13.48 -0.76
N TYR A 93 -1.05 14.14 -1.28
CA TYR A 93 -1.28 15.58 -1.07
C TYR A 93 -1.57 15.90 0.40
N VAL A 94 -2.46 15.13 1.04
CA VAL A 94 -2.78 15.31 2.47
C VAL A 94 -1.56 15.05 3.36
N LYS A 95 -0.67 14.13 2.96
CA LYS A 95 0.50 13.73 3.75
C LYS A 95 1.79 14.45 3.36
N ILE A 96 1.70 15.44 2.46
CA ILE A 96 2.78 16.35 2.07
C ILE A 96 4.03 15.58 1.61
N VAL A 97 3.82 14.51 0.83
CA VAL A 97 4.94 13.82 0.19
C VAL A 97 5.41 14.69 -0.97
N ASN A 98 6.70 15.04 -1.00
CA ASN A 98 7.26 15.71 -2.17
C ASN A 98 7.39 14.71 -3.32
N PHE A 99 6.69 14.96 -4.42
CA PHE A 99 6.63 14.03 -5.55
C PHE A 99 7.99 13.88 -6.25
N ASP A 100 8.83 14.90 -6.23
CA ASP A 100 10.19 14.85 -6.79
C ASP A 100 11.10 13.89 -6.00
N LYS A 101 10.72 13.57 -4.76
CA LYS A 101 11.46 12.68 -3.86
C LYS A 101 10.98 11.23 -3.92
N VAL A 102 9.94 10.95 -4.70
CA VAL A 102 9.49 9.57 -4.94
C VAL A 102 10.42 8.94 -5.98
N LEU A 103 11.24 7.99 -5.54
CA LEU A 103 12.25 7.33 -6.39
C LEU A 103 11.74 6.04 -7.02
N ALA A 104 10.84 5.35 -6.34
CA ALA A 104 10.23 4.13 -6.86
C ALA A 104 8.82 3.98 -6.33
N VAL A 105 7.96 3.40 -7.15
CA VAL A 105 6.65 2.95 -6.70
C VAL A 105 6.45 1.49 -7.06
N VAL A 106 6.15 0.72 -6.03
CA VAL A 106 5.99 -0.73 -6.09
C VAL A 106 4.50 -1.04 -6.07
N THR A 107 3.99 -1.75 -7.09
CA THR A 107 2.57 -2.16 -7.15
C THR A 107 2.41 -3.62 -7.50
N ASN A 108 1.20 -4.15 -7.34
CA ASN A 108 0.83 -5.41 -7.97
C ASN A 108 0.99 -5.37 -9.51
N SER A 109 0.99 -6.56 -10.12
CA SER A 109 1.07 -6.75 -11.57
C SER A 109 -0.27 -6.55 -12.29
N ALA A 110 -1.30 -6.02 -11.63
CA ALA A 110 -2.59 -5.83 -12.26
C ALA A 110 -2.47 -4.79 -13.38
N SER A 111 -3.08 -5.10 -14.53
CA SER A 111 -2.95 -4.30 -15.75
C SER A 111 -3.36 -2.84 -15.54
N TYR A 112 -4.32 -2.58 -14.66
CA TYR A 112 -4.77 -1.22 -14.39
C TYR A 112 -3.81 -0.40 -13.52
N MET A 113 -3.11 -1.03 -12.56
CA MET A 113 -2.04 -0.40 -11.79
C MET A 113 -0.90 -0.02 -12.73
N ILE A 114 -0.43 -0.97 -13.54
CA ILE A 114 0.65 -0.72 -14.52
C ILE A 114 0.27 0.41 -15.48
N LYS A 115 -0.96 0.43 -16.01
CA LYS A 115 -1.39 1.51 -16.90
C LYS A 115 -1.51 2.85 -16.16
N ALA A 116 -2.00 2.89 -14.92
CA ALA A 116 -1.98 4.13 -14.11
C ALA A 116 -0.54 4.66 -13.94
N PHE A 117 0.41 3.75 -13.73
CA PHE A 117 1.84 4.07 -13.67
C PHE A 117 2.42 4.56 -14.98
N ASN A 118 2.01 4.02 -16.11
CA ASN A 118 2.56 4.40 -17.41
C ASN A 118 1.92 5.66 -18.00
N THR A 119 0.71 6.04 -17.55
CA THR A 119 -0.02 7.18 -18.13
C THR A 119 0.01 8.44 -17.28
N ILE A 120 -0.22 8.33 -15.97
CA ILE A 120 -0.44 9.50 -15.10
C ILE A 120 0.78 9.74 -14.21
N LEU A 121 1.31 8.68 -13.62
CA LEU A 121 2.35 8.79 -12.60
C LEU A 121 3.76 9.17 -13.09
N PRO A 122 4.18 9.01 -14.37
CA PRO A 122 5.50 9.48 -14.80
C PRO A 122 5.58 11.01 -14.83
N GLY A 123 4.46 11.67 -15.15
CA GLY A 123 4.37 13.14 -15.06
C GLY A 123 4.26 13.64 -13.62
N LEU A 124 3.94 12.74 -12.68
CA LEU A 124 3.78 13.07 -11.28
C LEU A 124 5.07 12.89 -10.49
N PHE A 125 5.81 11.80 -10.76
CA PHE A 125 7.06 11.45 -10.09
C PHE A 125 8.22 11.50 -11.10
N PRO A 126 8.82 12.68 -11.32
CA PRO A 126 9.81 12.86 -12.39
C PRO A 126 11.07 11.99 -12.22
N ASN A 127 11.39 11.61 -10.98
CA ASN A 127 12.51 10.74 -10.64
C ASN A 127 12.10 9.29 -10.33
N GLY A 128 10.80 8.98 -10.43
CA GLY A 128 10.20 7.74 -9.97
C GLY A 128 10.19 6.65 -11.03
N ILE A 129 10.62 5.44 -10.68
CA ILE A 129 10.44 4.25 -11.50
C ILE A 129 9.30 3.37 -11.00
N HIS A 130 8.65 2.64 -11.91
CA HIS A 130 7.69 1.61 -11.54
C HIS A 130 8.40 0.27 -11.30
N ILE A 131 8.00 -0.42 -10.22
CA ILE A 131 8.49 -1.76 -9.90
C ILE A 131 7.27 -2.66 -9.66
N THR A 132 7.27 -3.83 -10.28
CA THR A 132 6.23 -4.84 -10.00
C THR A 132 6.58 -5.62 -8.73
N CYS A 133 5.61 -5.76 -7.82
CA CYS A 133 5.76 -6.46 -6.55
C CYS A 133 5.89 -7.97 -6.78
N ILE A 134 7.09 -8.50 -6.55
CA ILE A 134 7.39 -9.92 -6.71
C ILE A 134 6.61 -10.78 -5.70
N ALA A 135 6.41 -10.28 -4.47
CA ALA A 135 5.71 -11.04 -3.43
C ALA A 135 4.27 -11.39 -3.83
N LEU A 136 3.54 -10.43 -4.42
CA LEU A 136 2.19 -10.71 -4.89
C LEU A 136 2.19 -11.61 -6.13
N LEU A 137 3.16 -11.43 -7.04
CA LEU A 137 3.32 -12.32 -8.17
C LEU A 137 3.53 -13.77 -7.71
N LEU A 138 4.37 -13.98 -6.68
CA LEU A 138 4.58 -15.29 -6.09
C LEU A 138 3.32 -15.85 -5.44
N ASN A 139 2.56 -15.04 -4.69
CA ASN A 139 1.28 -15.47 -4.11
C ASN A 139 0.30 -15.92 -5.20
N LEU A 140 0.18 -15.15 -6.29
CA LEU A 140 -0.67 -15.50 -7.43
C LEU A 140 -0.22 -16.81 -8.08
N ILE A 141 1.09 -17.01 -8.26
CA ILE A 141 1.63 -18.28 -8.77
C ILE A 141 1.25 -19.43 -7.83
N LEU A 142 1.40 -19.26 -6.52
CA LEU A 142 1.08 -20.28 -5.51
C LEU A 142 -0.41 -20.60 -5.42
N GLU A 143 -1.30 -19.65 -5.73
CA GLU A 143 -2.74 -19.90 -5.82
C GLU A 143 -3.11 -20.74 -7.06
N ILE A 144 -2.39 -20.55 -8.17
CA ILE A 144 -2.64 -21.26 -9.44
C ILE A 144 -1.92 -22.61 -9.49
N CYS A 145 -0.74 -22.71 -8.87
CA CYS A 145 0.13 -23.89 -8.89
C CYS A 145 -0.39 -25.19 -8.26
N PRO A 146 -1.44 -25.27 -7.40
CA PRO A 146 -1.91 -26.57 -6.92
C PRO A 146 -2.29 -27.49 -8.08
N VAL A 147 -2.87 -26.94 -9.15
CA VAL A 147 -3.21 -27.66 -10.39
C VAL A 147 -1.94 -28.19 -11.10
N ILE A 148 -0.89 -27.37 -11.19
CA ILE A 148 0.36 -27.75 -11.86
C ILE A 148 1.14 -28.78 -11.04
N LEU A 149 1.13 -28.67 -9.71
CA LEU A 149 1.82 -29.59 -8.81
C LEU A 149 1.11 -30.95 -8.71
N GLU A 150 -0.22 -30.98 -8.78
CA GLU A 150 -0.99 -32.24 -8.88
C GLU A 150 -0.79 -32.96 -10.22
N ASP A 151 -0.70 -32.22 -11.33
CA ASP A 151 -0.38 -32.76 -12.67
C ASP A 151 1.06 -33.33 -12.75
N LEU A 152 2.01 -32.73 -12.02
CA LEU A 152 3.38 -33.23 -11.91
C LEU A 152 3.48 -34.48 -10.99
N ASN A 153 2.66 -34.55 -9.94
CA ASN A 153 2.59 -35.73 -9.08
C ASN A 153 1.92 -36.92 -9.78
N THR A 154 0.91 -36.70 -10.62
CA THR A 154 0.25 -37.79 -11.35
C THR A 154 1.07 -38.33 -12.52
N SER A 155 1.85 -37.48 -13.20
CA SER A 155 2.74 -37.89 -14.29
C SER A 155 4.00 -38.65 -13.84
N SER A 156 4.47 -38.43 -12.61
CA SER A 156 5.58 -39.19 -12.01
C SER A 156 5.19 -40.60 -11.53
N HIS A 157 3.89 -40.89 -11.35
CA HIS A 157 3.39 -42.22 -10.98
C HIS A 157 3.02 -43.13 -12.16
N GLN A 158 3.07 -42.64 -13.41
CA GLN A 158 2.83 -43.45 -14.62
C GLN A 158 4.11 -43.93 -15.31
N SER A 159 5.29 -43.60 -14.77
CA SER A 159 6.60 -43.96 -15.31
C SER A 159 7.42 -44.88 -14.39
N SER A 160 6.77 -45.60 -13.46
CA SER A 160 7.37 -46.64 -12.62
C SER A 160 6.79 -48.02 -12.88
#